data_AF-A0A9Q3HKS1-F1
#
_entry.id   AF-A0A9Q3HKS1-F1
#
_cell.length_a   1.000
_cell.length_b   1.000
_cell.length_c   1.000
_cell.angle_alpha   90.00
_cell.angle_beta   90.00
_cell.angle_gamma   90.00
#
_symmetry.space_group_name_H-M   'P 1'
#
loop_
_entity.id
_entity.type
_entity.pdbx_description
1 polymer ?
#
loop_
_entity_poly.entity_id
_entity_poly.type
_entity_poly.pdbx_seq_one_letter_code
_entity_poly.pdbx_strand_id
1 'polypeptide(L)'
;MKAPECFDGTQPFKVRSFIQSFQLIFDDNLANFSQERKYIHHAPSFLIGRAAKYIEPYLSNLTNKDPNYLPNSWTLFESQLFTFFGDPNEVRKAESELDYLRMKEGGHVSL
;
A
#
# COMPACT_ATOMS: atom_id res chain seq x y z
N MET A 1 -18.67 4.62 -6.19
CA MET A 1 -17.33 4.22 -5.71
C MET A 1 -17.28 2.71 -5.53
N LYS A 2 -16.21 2.05 -5.98
CA LYS A 2 -15.98 0.61 -5.77
C LYS A 2 -15.30 0.43 -4.41
N ALA A 3 -15.71 -0.57 -3.62
CA ALA A 3 -15.07 -0.86 -2.35
C ALA A 3 -13.61 -1.31 -2.55
N PRO A 4 -12.69 -1.01 -1.61
CA PRO A 4 -11.34 -1.55 -1.64
C PRO A 4 -11.37 -3.08 -1.64
N GLU A 5 -10.44 -3.71 -2.36
CA GLU A 5 -10.26 -5.16 -2.28
C GLU A 5 -9.54 -5.53 -0.97
N CYS A 6 -9.89 -6.69 -0.41
CA CYS A 6 -9.19 -7.19 0.76
C CYS A 6 -7.76 -7.60 0.43
N PHE A 7 -6.83 -7.37 1.36
CA PHE A 7 -5.42 -7.71 1.21
C PHE A 7 -4.98 -8.71 2.28
N ASP A 8 -4.44 -9.85 1.85
CA ASP A 8 -4.06 -10.96 2.73
C ASP A 8 -2.57 -11.01 3.09
N GLY A 9 -1.74 -10.20 2.42
CA GLY A 9 -0.29 -10.17 2.56
C GLY A 9 0.45 -11.33 1.87
N THR A 10 -0.16 -12.06 0.93
CA THR A 10 0.49 -13.18 0.24
C THR A 10 1.11 -12.80 -1.10
N GLN A 11 0.56 -11.79 -1.78
CA GLN A 11 0.98 -11.36 -3.10
C GLN A 11 1.60 -9.96 -3.03
N PRO A 12 2.95 -9.83 -3.10
CA PRO A 12 3.61 -8.55 -2.86
C PRO A 12 3.21 -7.43 -3.81
N PHE A 13 2.99 -7.75 -5.07
CA PHE A 13 2.54 -6.78 -6.08
C PHE A 13 1.15 -6.19 -5.82
N LYS A 14 0.31 -6.84 -4.98
CA LYS A 14 -1.03 -6.35 -4.65
C LYS A 14 -1.02 -5.25 -3.59
N VAL A 15 0.07 -5.09 -2.83
CA VAL A 15 0.13 -4.05 -1.78
C VAL A 15 -0.03 -2.65 -2.38
N ARG A 16 0.55 -2.42 -3.57
CA ARG A 16 0.42 -1.16 -4.31
C ARG A 16 -1.03 -0.91 -4.73
N SER A 17 -1.69 -1.91 -5.33
CA SER A 17 -3.09 -1.80 -5.73
C SER A 17 -4.02 -1.58 -4.54
N PHE A 18 -3.74 -2.23 -3.40
CA PHE A 18 -4.45 -2.00 -2.14
C PHE A 18 -4.32 -0.55 -1.70
N ILE A 19 -3.10 -0.03 -1.53
CA ILE A 19 -2.85 1.36 -1.12
C ILE A 19 -3.49 2.37 -2.08
N GLN A 20 -3.35 2.16 -3.40
CA GLN A 20 -3.94 3.04 -4.41
C GLN A 20 -5.47 3.03 -4.37
N SER A 21 -6.10 1.89 -4.11
CA SER A 21 -7.56 1.83 -3.97
C SER A 21 -8.06 2.67 -2.79
N PHE A 22 -7.29 2.69 -1.70
CA PHE A 22 -7.56 3.55 -0.56
C PHE A 22 -7.29 5.01 -0.87
N GLN A 23 -6.15 5.35 -1.47
CA GLN A 23 -5.84 6.72 -1.93
C GLN A 23 -6.92 7.27 -2.86
N LEU A 24 -7.44 6.47 -3.80
CA LEU A 24 -8.52 6.90 -4.70
C LEU A 24 -9.83 7.19 -3.96
N ILE A 25 -10.12 6.44 -2.89
CA ILE A 25 -11.26 6.71 -2.01
C ILE A 25 -11.01 7.97 -1.16
N PHE A 26 -9.74 8.28 -0.89
CA PHE A 26 -9.32 9.36 -0.01
C PHE A 26 -9.09 10.70 -0.70
N ASP A 27 -8.64 10.72 -1.95
CA ASP A 27 -8.34 11.93 -2.73
C ASP A 27 -9.58 12.83 -2.93
N ASP A 28 -10.77 12.24 -2.82
CA ASP A 28 -12.03 12.99 -2.81
C ASP A 28 -12.23 13.83 -1.52
N ASN A 29 -11.41 13.66 -0.47
CA ASN A 29 -11.71 14.18 0.88
C ASN A 29 -10.52 14.56 1.81
N LEU A 30 -9.25 14.51 1.36
CA LEU A 30 -8.08 14.52 2.26
C LEU A 30 -7.65 15.87 2.88
N ALA A 31 -8.50 16.90 2.91
CA ALA A 31 -8.11 18.21 3.45
C ALA A 31 -8.04 18.28 5.00
N ASN A 32 -8.54 17.26 5.73
CA ASN A 32 -8.75 17.33 7.18
C ASN A 32 -8.16 16.14 7.94
N PHE A 33 -7.31 16.41 8.94
CA PHE A 33 -6.72 15.45 9.89
C PHE A 33 -7.75 14.53 10.61
N SER A 34 -8.97 15.05 10.81
CA SER A 34 -10.10 14.26 11.36
C SER A 34 -10.51 13.11 10.43
N GLN A 35 -10.35 13.27 9.12
CA GLN A 35 -10.65 12.23 8.14
C GLN A 35 -9.52 11.19 8.07
N GLU A 36 -8.25 11.62 8.14
CA GLU A 36 -7.09 10.71 8.18
C GLU A 36 -7.24 9.63 9.27
N ARG A 37 -7.61 10.02 10.49
CA ARG A 37 -7.86 9.03 11.56
C ARG A 37 -9.00 8.07 11.25
N LYS A 38 -10.12 8.56 10.72
CA LYS A 38 -11.25 7.67 10.34
C LYS A 38 -10.81 6.62 9.32
N TYR A 39 -9.92 7.00 8.40
CA TYR A 39 -9.43 6.10 7.36
C TYR A 39 -8.40 5.10 7.86
N ILE A 40 -7.48 5.49 8.74
CA ILE A 40 -6.56 4.54 9.36
C ILE A 40 -7.29 3.56 10.27
N HIS A 41 -8.43 3.94 10.86
CA HIS A 41 -9.28 2.97 11.56
C HIS A 41 -10.05 2.04 10.60
N HIS A 42 -10.31 2.48 9.37
CA HIS A 42 -11.10 1.72 8.39
C HIS A 42 -10.23 0.78 7.53
N ALA A 43 -9.04 1.20 7.10
CA ALA A 43 -8.16 0.41 6.24
C ALA A 43 -7.76 -0.97 6.84
N PRO A 44 -7.50 -1.10 8.14
CA PRO A 44 -7.27 -2.38 8.79
C PRO A 44 -8.40 -3.41 8.61
N SER A 45 -9.65 -2.97 8.44
CA SER A 45 -10.78 -3.89 8.23
C SER A 45 -10.74 -4.63 6.89
N PHE A 46 -9.95 -4.14 5.93
CA PHE A 46 -9.72 -4.79 4.63
C PHE A 46 -8.46 -5.65 4.64
N LEU A 47 -7.72 -5.68 5.75
CA LEU A 47 -6.63 -6.63 5.93
C LEU A 47 -7.22 -7.96 6.37
N ILE A 48 -6.81 -9.03 5.71
CA ILE A 48 -7.18 -10.41 6.03
C ILE A 48 -5.91 -11.26 6.17
N GLY A 49 -6.06 -12.52 6.55
CA GLY A 49 -4.96 -13.49 6.53
C GLY A 49 -3.71 -13.04 7.31
N ARG A 50 -2.56 -13.00 6.63
CA ARG A 50 -1.27 -12.64 7.24
C ARG A 50 -1.20 -11.15 7.55
N ALA A 51 -1.75 -10.30 6.69
CA ALA A 51 -1.76 -8.86 6.91
C ALA A 51 -2.59 -8.46 8.14
N ALA A 52 -3.74 -9.12 8.36
CA ALA A 52 -4.54 -8.93 9.57
C ALA A 52 -3.77 -9.27 10.85
N LYS A 53 -3.10 -10.44 10.87
CA LYS A 53 -2.28 -10.88 12.01
C LYS A 53 -1.14 -9.92 12.33
N TYR A 54 -0.56 -9.29 11.31
CA TYR A 54 0.50 -8.29 11.51
C TYR A 54 -0.03 -7.01 12.19
N ILE A 55 -1.24 -6.58 11.83
CA ILE A 55 -1.84 -5.35 12.35
C ILE A 55 -2.52 -5.52 13.73
N GLU A 56 -2.94 -6.74 14.07
CA GLU A 56 -3.69 -7.06 15.29
C GLU A 56 -3.11 -6.48 16.60
N PRO A 57 -1.77 -6.53 16.86
CA PRO A 57 -1.21 -5.94 18.07
C PRO A 57 -1.44 -4.41 18.16
N TYR A 58 -1.48 -3.74 17.01
CA TYR A 58 -1.68 -2.31 16.93
C TYR A 58 -3.16 -1.91 17.13
N LEU A 59 -4.10 -2.81 16.82
CA LEU A 59 -5.52 -2.59 17.05
C LEU A 59 -5.92 -2.70 18.53
N SER A 60 -5.09 -3.33 19.36
CA SER A 60 -5.36 -3.51 20.79
C SER A 60 -5.20 -2.21 21.60
N ASN A 61 -4.53 -1.19 21.05
CA ASN A 61 -4.29 0.09 21.73
C ASN A 61 -4.58 1.30 20.81
N LEU A 62 -5.80 1.37 20.27
CA LEU A 62 -6.25 2.50 19.44
C LEU A 62 -6.33 3.84 20.20
N THR A 63 -6.25 3.82 21.53
CA THR A 63 -6.19 5.02 22.38
C THR A 63 -4.78 5.61 22.50
N ASN A 64 -3.76 4.94 21.95
CA ASN A 64 -2.40 5.44 21.95
C ASN A 64 -2.34 6.77 21.19
N LYS A 65 -1.75 7.80 21.82
CA LYS A 65 -1.61 9.15 21.26
C LYS A 65 -0.24 9.41 20.63
N ASP A 66 0.65 8.42 20.64
CA ASP A 66 1.98 8.53 20.03
C ASP A 66 1.81 8.74 18.50
N PRO A 67 2.35 9.84 17.93
CA PRO A 67 2.28 10.09 16.50
C PRO A 67 3.03 9.03 15.66
N ASN A 68 3.99 8.31 16.25
CA ASN A 68 4.71 7.20 15.62
C ASN A 68 3.99 5.84 15.81
N TYR A 69 2.77 5.85 16.34
CA TYR A 69 1.96 4.66 16.42
C TYR A 69 1.32 4.37 15.05
N LEU A 70 1.45 3.14 14.56
CA LEU A 70 1.04 2.76 13.21
C LEU A 70 -0.43 3.14 12.86
N PRO A 71 -1.42 2.97 13.75
CA PRO A 71 -2.79 3.45 13.55
C PRO A 71 -3.01 4.98 13.57
N ASN A 72 -1.97 5.78 13.83
CA ASN A 72 -2.09 7.25 13.93
C ASN A 72 -1.50 8.00 12.73
N SER A 73 -0.79 7.33 11.82
CA SER A 73 -0.19 7.95 10.64
C SER A 73 -0.40 7.10 9.40
N TRP A 74 -1.03 7.67 8.36
CA TRP A 74 -1.23 6.96 7.10
C TRP A 74 0.10 6.64 6.43
N THR A 75 1.02 7.59 6.43
CA THR A 75 2.38 7.42 5.88
C THR A 75 3.12 6.27 6.57
N LEU A 76 2.99 6.14 7.89
CA LEU A 76 3.62 5.04 8.63
C LEU A 76 2.96 3.70 8.30
N PHE A 77 1.62 3.67 8.24
CA PHE A 77 0.86 2.48 7.84
C PHE A 77 1.26 1.97 6.45
N GLU A 78 1.29 2.87 5.46
CA GLU A 78 1.72 2.59 4.09
C GLU A 78 3.16 2.06 4.05
N SER A 79 4.10 2.79 4.66
CA SER A 79 5.52 2.40 4.70
C SER A 79 5.73 1.00 5.29
N GLN A 80 5.01 0.68 6.36
CA GLN A 80 5.11 -0.61 7.04
C GLN A 80 4.49 -1.73 6.19
N LEU A 81 3.36 -1.49 5.52
CA LEU A 81 2.79 -2.46 4.58
C LEU A 81 3.76 -2.80 3.44
N PHE A 82 4.40 -1.80 2.85
CA PHE A 82 5.42 -2.04 1.81
C PHE A 82 6.66 -2.74 2.36
N THR A 83 7.09 -2.41 3.57
CA THR A 83 8.27 -3.04 4.19
C THR A 83 8.04 -4.53 4.47
N PHE A 84 6.86 -4.90 4.96
CA PHE A 84 6.57 -6.28 5.38
C PHE A 84 5.97 -7.15 4.28
N PHE A 85 5.24 -6.55 3.34
CA PHE A 85 4.52 -7.29 2.29
C PHE A 85 4.88 -6.88 0.87
N GLY A 86 5.64 -5.80 0.67
CA GLY A 86 6.11 -5.40 -0.65
C GLY A 86 7.19 -6.32 -1.20
N ASP A 87 7.44 -6.21 -2.51
CA ASP A 87 8.54 -6.93 -3.14
C ASP A 87 9.85 -6.15 -2.87
N PRO A 88 10.83 -6.73 -2.14
CA PRO A 88 12.10 -6.05 -1.88
C PRO A 88 12.90 -5.77 -3.15
N ASN A 89 12.57 -6.45 -4.27
CA ASN A 89 13.21 -6.25 -5.56
C ASN A 89 12.35 -5.43 -6.53
N GLU A 90 11.25 -4.80 -6.09
CA GLU A 90 10.35 -4.07 -6.99
C GLU A 90 11.09 -3.06 -7.87
N VAL A 91 12.02 -2.30 -7.27
CA VAL A 91 12.85 -1.32 -7.99
C VAL A 91 13.77 -2.01 -9.01
N ARG A 92 14.52 -3.04 -8.60
CA ARG A 92 15.42 -3.78 -9.51
C ARG A 92 14.66 -4.46 -10.65
N LYS A 93 13.44 -4.93 -10.37
CA LYS A 93 12.59 -5.56 -11.39
C LYS A 93 12.09 -4.52 -12.38
N ALA A 94 11.65 -3.35 -11.92
CA ALA A 94 11.27 -2.24 -12.79
C ALA A 94 12.43 -1.76 -13.66
N GLU A 95 13.64 -1.63 -13.09
CA GLU A 95 14.86 -1.29 -13.84
C GLU A 95 15.19 -2.35 -14.90
N SER A 96 15.15 -3.63 -14.52
CA SER A 96 15.41 -4.73 -15.46
C SER A 96 14.36 -4.84 -16.58
N GLU A 97 13.09 -4.53 -16.30
CA GLU A 97 12.04 -4.48 -17.31
C GLU A 97 12.24 -3.29 -18.28
N LEU A 98 12.68 -2.13 -17.78
CA LEU A 98 13.04 -0.97 -18.60
C LEU A 98 14.23 -1.27 -19.52
N ASP A 99 15.29 -1.90 -19.00
CA ASP A 99 16.44 -2.30 -19.81
C ASP A 99 16.07 -3.37 -20.86
N TYR A 100 15.18 -4.31 -20.51
CA TYR A 100 14.65 -5.31 -21.45
C TYR A 100 13.78 -4.70 -22.55
N LEU A 101 12.97 -3.69 -22.22
CA LEU A 101 12.20 -2.91 -23.20
C LEU A 101 13.12 -2.12 -24.14
N ARG A 102 14.17 -1.48 -23.61
CA ARG A 102 15.18 -0.76 -24.41
C ARG A 102 15.95 -1.70 -25.35
N MET A 103 16.21 -2.94 -24.94
CA MET A 103 16.89 -3.93 -25.77
C MET A 103 16.06 -4.43 -26.96
N LYS A 104 14.72 -4.32 -26.93
CA LYS A 104 13.86 -4.70 -28.08
C LYS A 104 13.73 -3.62 -29.15
N GLU A 105 14.19 -2.40 -28.90
CA GLU A 105 14.17 -1.29 -29.86
C GLU A 105 15.32 -1.35 -30.89
N GLY A 106 15.80 -2.56 -31.21
CA GLY A 106 16.68 -2.87 -32.34
C GLY A 106 15.95 -3.51 -33.53
N GLY A 107 14.61 -3.60 -33.47
CA GLY A 107 13.79 -4.09 -34.58
C GLY A 107 13.76 -3.09 -35.72
N HIS A 108 14.63 -3.29 -36.72
CA HIS A 108 14.66 -2.66 -38.04
C HIS A 108 13.47 -1.74 -38.36
N VAL A 109 13.70 -0.43 -38.27
CA VAL A 109 12.93 0.53 -39.07
C VAL A 109 13.45 0.38 -40.49
N SER A 110 12.78 -0.45 -41.28
CA SER A 110 12.97 -0.47 -42.73
C SER A 110 12.27 0.77 -43.31
N LEU A 111 13.07 1.77 -43.68
CA LEU A 111 12.67 2.81 -44.63
C LEU A 111 12.54 2.24 -46.05
#